data_AF-A0A5C8T201-F1
#
_entry.id   AF-A0A5C8T201-F1
#
_cell.length_a   1.000
_cell.length_b   1.000
_cell.length_c   1.000
_cell.angle_alpha   90.00
_cell.angle_beta   90.00
_cell.angle_gamma   90.00
#
_symmetry.space_group_name_H-M   'P 1'
#
loop_
_entity.id
_entity.type
_entity.pdbx_description
1 polymer ?
#
loop_
_entity_poly.entity_id
_entity_poly.type
_entity_poly.pdbx_seq_one_letter_code
_entity_poly.pdbx_strand_id
1 'polypeptide(L)'
;MAPVETARRYTLVAILLHWTSALCVLVLIGLGLTMTHAALAPMRQFQFYQWHKSVGVTVLALTVLRVLWRLSHRPPAHPAAMPPRER
;
A
#
# COMPACT_ATOMS: atom_id res chain seq x y z
N MET A 1 16.65 21.08 -31.03
CA MET A 1 16.02 19.83 -30.55
C MET A 1 15.85 19.99 -29.05
N ALA A 2 14.64 20.26 -28.56
CA ALA A 2 14.42 20.51 -27.13
C ALA A 2 14.65 19.21 -26.34
N PRO A 3 15.29 19.25 -25.17
CA PRO A 3 15.47 18.07 -24.34
C PRO A 3 14.09 17.52 -23.96
N VAL A 4 13.86 16.24 -24.25
CA VAL A 4 12.65 15.53 -23.82
C VAL A 4 12.69 15.51 -22.29
N GLU A 5 11.83 16.32 -21.66
CA GLU A 5 11.63 16.30 -20.23
C GLU A 5 11.13 14.90 -19.86
N THR A 6 12.02 14.06 -19.33
CA THR A 6 11.63 12.74 -18.85
C THR A 6 10.72 12.96 -17.65
N ALA A 7 9.40 12.88 -17.89
CA ALA A 7 8.38 12.93 -16.85
C ALA A 7 8.89 12.15 -15.65
N ARG A 8 9.04 12.81 -14.49
CA ARG A 8 9.72 12.24 -13.33
C ARG A 8 8.87 11.08 -12.79
N ARG A 9 9.14 9.88 -13.31
CA ARG A 9 8.38 8.67 -13.01
C ARG A 9 8.56 8.34 -11.54
N TYR A 10 7.46 7.91 -10.91
CA TYR A 10 7.52 7.31 -9.57
C TYR A 10 8.60 6.22 -9.55
N THR A 11 9.37 6.16 -8.46
CA THR A 11 10.39 5.13 -8.32
C THR A 11 9.73 3.76 -8.35
N LEU A 12 10.34 2.78 -9.03
CA LEU A 12 9.84 1.41 -9.07
C LEU A 12 9.57 0.87 -7.65
N VAL A 13 10.40 1.27 -6.68
CA VAL A 13 10.23 0.93 -5.26
C VAL A 13 8.91 1.48 -4.69
N ALA A 14 8.54 2.72 -5.01
CA ALA A 14 7.27 3.30 -4.57
C ALA A 14 6.05 2.58 -5.17
N ILE A 15 6.16 2.18 -6.43
CA ILE A 15 5.13 1.41 -7.14
C ILE A 15 4.98 0.02 -6.49
N LEU A 16 6.08 -0.70 -6.30
CA LEU A 16 6.08 -2.02 -5.66
C LEU A 16 5.55 -1.98 -4.23
N LEU A 17 6.01 -1.03 -3.40
CA LEU A 17 5.48 -0.83 -2.05
C LEU A 17 3.96 -0.59 -2.06
N HIS A 18 3.44 0.12 -3.07
CA HIS A 18 2.00 0.34 -3.18
C HIS A 18 1.23 -0.92 -3.49
N TRP A 19 1.62 -1.63 -4.54
CA TRP A 19 0.92 -2.83 -4.98
C TRP A 19 1.02 -3.95 -3.95
N THR A 20 2.16 -4.10 -3.28
CA THR A 20 2.32 -5.07 -2.19
C THR A 20 1.39 -4.74 -1.01
N SER A 21 1.34 -3.47 -0.56
CA SER A 21 0.40 -3.07 0.49
C SER A 21 -1.06 -3.29 0.07
N ALA A 22 -1.42 -2.94 -1.17
CA ALA A 22 -2.76 -3.11 -1.69
C ALA A 22 -3.17 -4.60 -1.71
N LEU A 23 -2.28 -5.48 -2.18
CA LEU A 23 -2.53 -6.92 -2.19
C LEU A 23 -2.72 -7.47 -0.78
N CYS A 24 -1.88 -7.07 0.17
CA CYS A 24 -2.02 -7.53 1.55
C CYS A 24 -3.32 -7.03 2.22
N VAL A 25 -3.79 -5.82 1.88
CA VAL A 25 -5.10 -5.31 2.34
C VAL A 25 -6.25 -6.15 1.76
N LEU A 26 -6.19 -6.52 0.47
CA LEU A 26 -7.19 -7.40 -0.14
C LEU A 26 -7.25 -8.77 0.56
N VAL A 27 -6.09 -9.34 0.91
CA VAL A 27 -6.01 -10.59 1.69
C VAL A 27 -6.67 -10.42 3.07
N LEU A 28 -6.42 -9.31 3.77
CA LEU A 28 -7.06 -9.04 5.07
C LEU A 28 -8.57 -8.94 4.98
N ILE A 29 -9.10 -8.30 3.94
CA ILE A 29 -10.55 -8.20 3.68
C ILE A 29 -11.12 -9.60 3.45
N GLY A 30 -10.49 -10.41 2.59
CA GLY A 30 -10.89 -11.78 2.35
C GLY A 30 -10.91 -12.62 3.63
N LEU A 31 -9.84 -12.56 4.43
CA LEU A 31 -9.78 -13.24 5.74
C LEU A 31 -10.89 -12.75 6.67
N GLY A 32 -11.09 -11.43 6.79
CA GLY A 32 -12.13 -10.85 7.63
C GLY A 32 -13.52 -11.36 7.26
N LEU A 33 -13.86 -11.36 5.98
CA LEU A 33 -15.14 -11.88 5.48
C LEU A 33 -15.29 -13.39 5.73
N THR A 34 -14.23 -14.18 5.54
CA THR A 34 -14.29 -15.62 5.84
C THR A 34 -14.50 -15.87 7.33
N MET A 35 -13.90 -15.07 8.21
CA MET A 35 -14.04 -15.24 9.66
C MET A 35 -15.43 -14.88 10.19
N THR A 36 -16.16 -13.99 9.51
CA THR A 36 -17.49 -13.55 9.91
C THR A 36 -18.62 -14.32 9.23
N HIS A 37 -18.44 -14.73 7.97
CA HIS A 37 -19.51 -15.34 7.17
C HIS A 37 -19.36 -16.84 6.94
N ALA A 38 -18.15 -17.39 7.02
CA ALA A 38 -17.99 -18.83 6.94
C ALA A 38 -18.28 -19.42 8.32
N ALA A 39 -19.27 -20.33 8.40
CA ALA A 39 -19.53 -21.15 9.56
C ALA A 39 -18.37 -22.16 9.76
N LEU A 40 -17.23 -21.65 10.20
CA LEU A 40 -16.01 -22.41 10.39
C LEU A 40 -16.07 -23.18 11.71
N ALA A 41 -15.47 -24.37 11.73
CA ALA A 41 -15.23 -25.08 12.98
C ALA A 41 -14.34 -24.21 13.91
N PRO A 42 -14.52 -24.25 15.24
CA PRO A 42 -13.82 -23.37 16.18
C PRO A 42 -12.29 -23.36 16.00
N MET A 43 -11.71 -24.53 15.72
CA MET A 43 -10.26 -24.69 15.49
C MET A 43 -9.78 -23.95 14.22
N ARG A 44 -10.56 -24.01 13.13
CA ARG A 44 -10.25 -23.28 11.89
C ARG A 44 -10.43 -21.78 12.10
N GLN A 45 -11.52 -21.36 12.76
CA GLN A 45 -11.74 -19.95 13.06
C GLN A 45 -10.58 -19.35 13.86
N PHE A 46 -10.06 -20.07 14.86
CA PHE A 46 -8.86 -19.67 15.60
C PHE A 46 -7.64 -19.50 14.68
N GLN A 47 -7.37 -20.45 13.78
CA GLN A 47 -6.27 -20.34 12.82
C GLN A 47 -6.41 -19.10 11.93
N PHE A 48 -7.60 -18.85 11.38
CA PHE A 48 -7.87 -17.66 10.56
C PHE A 48 -7.65 -16.36 11.35
N TYR A 49 -8.04 -16.29 12.63
CA TYR A 49 -7.72 -15.15 13.51
C TYR A 49 -6.22 -14.94 13.68
N GLN A 50 -5.44 -16.02 13.83
CA GLN A 50 -3.99 -15.93 13.97
C GLN A 50 -3.33 -15.44 12.68
N TRP A 51 -3.76 -15.98 11.52
CA TRP A 51 -3.33 -15.50 10.21
C TRP A 51 -3.69 -14.03 9.99
N HIS A 52 -4.91 -13.62 10.32
CA HIS A 52 -5.36 -12.23 10.18
C HIS A 52 -4.49 -11.26 10.99
N LYS A 53 -4.18 -11.60 12.25
CA LYS A 53 -3.28 -10.78 13.08
C LYS A 53 -1.87 -10.69 12.49
N SER A 54 -1.30 -11.82 12.06
CA SER A 54 0.05 -11.85 11.48
C SER A 54 0.13 -11.02 10.19
N VAL A 55 -0.81 -11.24 9.26
CA VAL A 55 -0.91 -10.45 8.02
C VAL A 55 -1.17 -8.97 8.33
N GLY A 56 -1.98 -8.68 9.35
CA GLY A 56 -2.25 -7.31 9.81
C GLY A 56 -0.99 -6.59 10.28
N VAL A 57 -0.14 -7.27 11.06
CA VAL A 57 1.15 -6.74 11.49
C VAL A 57 2.11 -6.53 10.31
N THR A 58 2.14 -7.46 9.34
CA THR A 58 2.94 -7.29 8.11
C THR A 58 2.48 -6.08 7.30
N VAL A 59 1.17 -5.88 7.15
CA VAL A 59 0.60 -4.70 6.47
C VAL A 59 0.96 -3.42 7.20
N LEU A 60 0.88 -3.41 8.53
CA LEU A 60 1.27 -2.26 9.34
C LEU A 60 2.74 -1.91 9.10
N ALA A 61 3.63 -2.91 9.15
CA ALA A 61 5.06 -2.73 8.87
C ALA A 61 5.32 -2.19 7.45
N LEU A 62 4.66 -2.75 6.43
CA LEU A 62 4.74 -2.26 5.05
C LEU A 62 4.24 -0.83 4.91
N THR A 63 3.18 -0.47 5.65
CA THR A 63 2.61 0.87 5.66
C THR A 63 3.58 1.86 6.30
N VAL A 64 4.21 1.51 7.42
CA VAL A 64 5.26 2.32 8.05
C VAL A 64 6.44 2.50 7.09
N LEU A 65 6.92 1.41 6.47
CA LEU A 65 7.99 1.48 5.47
C LEU A 65 7.63 2.39 4.29
N ARG A 66 6.38 2.33 3.82
CA ARG A 66 5.86 3.22 2.77
C ARG A 66 5.84 4.68 3.22
N VAL A 67 5.40 4.96 4.44
CA VAL A 67 5.38 6.33 4.99
C VAL A 67 6.81 6.85 5.12
N LEU A 68 7.73 6.06 5.67
CA LEU A 68 9.16 6.39 5.74
C LEU A 68 9.73 6.64 4.34
N TRP A 69 9.42 5.79 3.37
CA TRP A 69 9.84 5.97 1.98
C TRP A 69 9.33 7.28 1.39
N ARG A 70 8.06 7.63 1.64
CA ARG A 70 7.46 8.90 1.19
C ARG A 70 8.10 10.11 1.87
N LEU A 71 8.50 9.99 3.14
CA LEU A 71 9.18 11.07 3.87
C LEU A 71 10.61 11.28 3.36
N SER A 72 11.34 10.18 3.09
CA SER A 72 12.70 10.22 2.55
C SER A 72 12.75 10.61 1.06
N HIS A 73 11.78 10.17 0.27
CA HIS A 73 11.65 10.50 -1.15
C HIS A 73 10.53 11.51 -1.36
N ARG A 74 10.84 12.80 -1.13
CA ARG A 74 9.93 13.90 -1.47
C ARG A 74 9.55 13.79 -2.96
N PRO A 75 8.25 13.83 -3.30
CA PRO A 75 7.82 13.93 -4.68
C PRO A 75 8.48 15.15 -5.34
N PRO A 76 8.75 15.11 -6.66
CA PRO A 76 9.10 16.31 -7.40
C PRO A 76 8.22 17.50 -7.06
N ALA A 77 8.87 18.65 -6.91
CA ALA A 77 8.21 19.92 -6.98
C ALA A 77 7.37 19.96 -8.27
N HIS A 78 6.12 20.40 -8.12
CA HIS A 78 5.22 20.61 -9.25
C HIS A 78 5.92 21.47 -10.32
N PRO A 79 5.68 21.19 -11.62
CA PRO A 79 6.20 22.02 -12.70
C PRO A 79 5.83 23.49 -12.41
N ALA A 80 6.81 24.38 -12.49
CA ALA A 80 6.62 25.81 -12.19
C ALA A 80 5.55 26.49 -13.09
N ALA A 81 5.11 25.82 -14.16
CA ALA A 81 4.11 26.27 -15.12
C ALA A 81 2.65 25.96 -14.73
N MET A 82 2.37 25.44 -13.52
CA MET A 82 1.00 25.17 -13.09
C MET A 82 0.31 26.47 -12.61
N PRO A 83 -0.84 26.88 -13.21
CA PRO A 83 -1.53 28.10 -12.83
C PRO A 83 -2.02 28.04 -11.37
N PRO A 84 -2.16 29.17 -10.65
CA PRO A 84 -2.41 29.20 -9.19
C PRO A 84 -3.66 28.47 -8.70
N ARG A 85 -4.57 28.15 -9.63
CA ARG A 85 -5.84 27.44 -9.44
C ARG A 85 -5.71 25.91 -9.39
N GLU A 86 -4.55 25.37 -9.73
CA GLU A 86 -4.22 23.94 -9.67
C GLU A 86 -3.07 23.65 -8.68
N ARG A 87 -2.73 24.62 -7.83
CA ARG A 87 -1.82 24.48 -6.69
C ARG A 87 -2.60 24.07 -5.44
#